data_AF-A0A7X5IH09-F1
#
_entry.id   AF-A0A7X5IH09-F1
#
_cell.length_a   1.000
_cell.length_b   1.000
_cell.length_c   1.000
_cell.angle_alpha   90.00
_cell.angle_beta   90.00
_cell.angle_gamma   90.00
#
_symmetry.space_group_name_H-M   'P 1'
#
loop_
_entity.id
_entity.type
_entity.pdbx_description
1 polymer ?
#
loop_
_entity_poly.entity_id
_entity_poly.type
_entity_poly.pdbx_seq_one_letter_code
_entity_poly.pdbx_strand_id
1 'polypeptide(L)'
;MNVIEKLEVLADAAKYDVACTSSGVQRSGKKGQLGAAHQAGCCHSFTPDGRCVTLLKVLMTNACVYDCAYCVNRASNAAVPRTAFTPRELADLTIGFYRRNYIEGLFLSSGVAGCPDRTTEL
;
A
#
# COMPACT_ATOMS: atom_id res chain seq x y z
N MET A 1 3.89 3.70 -16.52
CA MET A 1 3.30 4.27 -15.30
C MET A 1 4.35 5.06 -14.57
N ASN A 2 4.04 6.27 -14.14
CA ASN A 2 4.90 7.04 -13.24
C ASN A 2 4.75 6.52 -11.79
N VAL A 3 5.58 7.01 -10.86
CA VAL A 3 5.60 6.55 -9.46
C VAL A 3 4.27 6.78 -8.74
N ILE A 4 3.56 7.87 -9.06
CA ILE A 4 2.27 8.21 -8.43
C ILE A 4 1.17 7.25 -8.90
N GLU A 5 1.10 6.97 -10.20
CA GLU A 5 0.17 5.98 -10.76
C GLU A 5 0.44 4.57 -10.20
N LYS A 6 1.71 4.20 -10.06
CA LYS A 6 2.09 2.94 -9.39
C LYS A 6 1.61 2.91 -7.94
N LEU A 7 1.78 4.01 -7.21
CA LEU A 7 1.33 4.14 -5.83
C LEU A 7 -0.19 4.00 -5.72
N GLU A 8 -0.97 4.62 -6.60
CA GLU A 8 -2.44 4.50 -6.60
C GLU A 8 -2.88 3.04 -6.74
N VAL A 9 -2.33 2.32 -7.73
CA VAL A 9 -2.66 0.92 -7.97
C VAL A 9 -2.21 0.02 -6.81
N LEU A 10 -0.96 0.17 -6.36
CA LEU A 10 -0.36 -0.74 -5.38
C LEU A 10 -0.81 -0.46 -3.95
N ALA A 11 -1.16 0.79 -3.61
CA ALA A 11 -1.79 1.12 -2.34
C ALA A 11 -3.25 0.64 -2.28
N ASP A 12 -4.02 0.77 -3.37
CA ASP A 12 -5.38 0.24 -3.43
C ASP A 12 -5.39 -1.29 -3.32
N ALA A 13 -4.47 -1.96 -4.02
CA ALA A 13 -4.29 -3.41 -3.92
C ALA A 13 -3.93 -3.87 -2.49
N ALA A 14 -3.20 -3.05 -1.73
CA ALA A 14 -2.81 -3.33 -0.34
C ALA A 14 -3.94 -3.10 0.68
N LYS A 15 -5.09 -2.51 0.29
CA LYS A 15 -6.21 -2.26 1.23
C LYS A 15 -6.83 -3.54 1.78
N TYR A 16 -6.71 -4.65 1.06
CA TYR A 16 -7.28 -5.95 1.43
C TYR A 16 -6.45 -6.72 2.46
N ASP A 17 -5.25 -6.27 2.77
CA ASP A 17 -4.45 -6.84 3.87
C ASP A 17 -5.07 -6.40 5.21
N VAL A 18 -5.29 -7.37 6.12
CA VAL A 18 -6.09 -7.31 7.37
C VAL A 18 -5.82 -6.11 8.30
N ALA A 19 -4.69 -5.42 8.15
CA ALA A 19 -4.25 -4.33 9.03
C ALA A 19 -4.87 -2.94 8.77
N CYS A 20 -5.84 -2.75 7.86
CA CYS A 20 -6.26 -1.40 7.44
C CYS A 20 -7.75 -1.10 7.50
N THR A 21 -8.15 -0.26 8.45
CA THR A 21 -9.50 0.32 8.53
C THR A 21 -9.62 1.70 7.86
N SER A 22 -8.50 2.33 7.45
CA SER A 22 -8.49 3.69 6.89
C SER A 22 -7.90 3.82 5.47
N SER A 23 -7.26 2.79 4.93
CA SER A 23 -6.68 2.81 3.58
C SER A 23 -7.80 2.72 2.54
N GLY A 24 -7.98 3.76 1.72
CA GLY A 24 -9.03 3.75 0.70
C GLY A 24 -10.28 4.58 1.03
N VAL A 25 -10.26 5.48 2.01
CA VAL A 25 -11.37 6.41 2.25
C VAL A 25 -10.95 7.84 1.91
N GLN A 26 -11.61 8.46 0.93
CA GLN A 26 -11.57 9.91 0.70
C GLN A 26 -12.79 10.54 1.37
N ARG A 27 -12.58 11.36 2.38
CA ARG A 27 -13.64 12.13 3.05
C ARG A 27 -13.13 13.53 3.33
N SER A 28 -13.64 14.50 2.59
CA SER A 28 -13.43 15.91 2.91
C SER A 28 -14.04 16.25 4.27
N GLY A 29 -13.36 17.10 5.05
CA GLY A 29 -13.94 17.64 6.28
C GLY A 29 -15.24 18.40 6.00
N LYS A 30 -16.25 18.23 6.86
CA LYS A 30 -17.51 18.99 6.80
C LYS A 30 -17.50 20.06 7.89
N LYS A 31 -17.99 21.26 7.57
CA LYS A 31 -18.11 22.37 8.54
C LYS A 31 -18.95 21.91 9.74
N GLY A 32 -18.41 22.04 10.95
CA GLY A 32 -19.05 21.60 12.19
C GLY A 32 -18.86 20.11 12.53
N GLN A 33 -18.06 19.36 11.77
CA GLN A 33 -17.70 17.97 12.07
C GLN A 33 -16.19 17.81 12.20
N LEU A 34 -15.77 16.81 12.97
CA LEU A 34 -14.36 16.47 13.12
C LEU A 34 -13.92 15.41 12.10
N GLY A 35 -12.68 15.59 11.62
CA GLY A 35 -11.95 14.64 10.80
C GLY A 35 -12.12 14.81 9.29
N ALA A 36 -11.08 14.40 8.58
CA ALA A 36 -11.02 14.18 7.14
C ALA A 36 -10.26 12.87 6.91
N ALA A 37 -10.45 12.23 5.76
CA ALA A 37 -9.70 11.04 5.35
C ALA A 37 -9.14 11.28 3.96
N HIS A 38 -7.87 10.96 3.75
CA HIS A 38 -7.21 11.08 2.46
C HIS A 38 -6.69 9.71 2.03
N GLN A 39 -6.95 9.32 0.79
CA GLN A 39 -6.31 8.16 0.19
C GLN A 39 -4.89 8.54 -0.21
N ALA A 40 -3.93 7.99 0.50
CA ALA A 40 -2.50 8.14 0.21
C ALA A 40 -1.70 6.85 0.49
N GLY A 41 -2.38 5.70 0.60
CA GLY A 41 -1.76 4.46 1.06
C GLY A 41 -1.32 4.47 2.53
N CYS A 42 -1.63 5.54 3.27
CA CYS A 42 -1.33 5.63 4.69
C CYS A 42 -2.36 4.87 5.52
N CYS A 43 -1.89 4.06 6.47
CA CYS A 43 -2.73 3.36 7.44
C CYS A 43 -2.30 3.67 8.87
N HIS A 44 -3.27 3.76 9.78
CA HIS A 44 -2.97 3.86 11.20
C HIS A 44 -2.71 2.47 11.79
N SER A 45 -1.67 2.36 12.60
CA SER A 45 -1.29 1.16 13.32
C SER A 45 -0.91 1.52 14.75
N PHE A 46 -0.95 0.56 15.66
CA PHE A 46 -0.69 0.80 17.08
C PHE A 46 0.57 0.05 17.50
N THR A 47 1.50 0.75 18.11
CA THR A 47 2.69 0.15 18.72
C THR A 47 2.32 -0.56 20.03
N PRO A 48 3.17 -1.48 20.54
CA PRO A 48 2.88 -2.22 21.79
C PRO A 48 2.62 -1.34 23.02
N ASP A 49 3.15 -0.12 23.06
CA ASP A 49 2.94 0.90 24.09
C ASP A 49 1.68 1.76 23.85
N GLY A 50 0.85 1.42 22.85
CA GLY A 50 -0.44 2.04 22.59
C GLY A 50 -0.40 3.32 21.74
N ARG A 51 0.76 3.70 21.21
CA ARG A 51 0.85 4.89 20.34
C ARG A 51 0.29 4.58 18.96
N CYS A 52 -0.54 5.48 18.44
CA CYS A 52 -0.95 5.45 17.05
C CYS A 52 0.20 5.97 16.16
N VAL A 53 0.58 5.21 15.15
CA VAL A 53 1.56 5.57 14.12
C VAL A 53 0.92 5.47 12.74
N THR A 54 1.43 6.21 11.78
CA THR A 54 1.03 6.17 10.39
C THR A 54 2.08 5.41 9.58
N LEU A 55 1.67 4.36 8.88
CA LEU A 55 2.54 3.60 8.00
C LEU A 55 2.14 3.82 6.55
N LEU A 56 3.12 3.96 5.65
CA LEU A 56 2.88 3.79 4.22
C LEU A 56 2.72 2.29 3.97
N LYS A 57 1.53 1.86 3.58
CA LYS A 57 1.25 0.47 3.24
C LYS A 57 1.03 0.32 1.75
N VAL A 58 1.91 -0.43 1.12
CA VAL A 58 1.94 -0.61 -0.34
C VAL A 58 2.47 -2.00 -0.68
N LEU A 59 2.09 -2.48 -1.87
CA LEU A 59 2.74 -3.65 -2.46
C LEU A 59 4.00 -3.24 -3.24
N MET A 60 5.04 -4.07 -3.20
CA MET A 60 6.18 -3.97 -4.13
C MET A 60 5.70 -4.24 -5.57
N THR A 61 4.89 -5.29 -5.73
CA THR A 61 4.14 -5.57 -6.95
C THR A 61 2.82 -6.25 -6.63
N ASN A 62 1.80 -6.04 -7.47
CA ASN A 62 0.55 -6.80 -7.42
C ASN A 62 0.55 -8.00 -8.39
N ALA A 63 1.65 -8.30 -9.08
CA ALA A 63 1.77 -9.52 -9.88
C ALA A 63 1.89 -10.73 -8.95
N CYS A 64 1.04 -11.73 -9.16
CA CYS A 64 1.01 -12.93 -8.34
C CYS A 64 0.79 -14.17 -9.21
N VAL A 65 1.53 -15.24 -8.97
CA VAL A 65 1.33 -16.54 -9.62
C VAL A 65 0.20 -17.37 -9.01
N TYR A 66 -0.24 -17.02 -7.80
CA TYR A 66 -1.30 -17.75 -7.10
C TYR A 66 -2.70 -17.24 -7.49
N ASP A 67 -3.67 -18.14 -7.41
CA ASP A 67 -5.06 -17.86 -7.80
C ASP A 67 -6.05 -17.93 -6.62
N CYS A 68 -5.70 -17.28 -5.50
CA CYS A 68 -6.55 -17.26 -4.31
C CYS A 68 -7.93 -16.65 -4.62
N ALA A 69 -9.01 -17.41 -4.39
CA ALA A 69 -10.37 -17.02 -4.78
C ALA A 69 -10.84 -15.67 -4.22
N TYR A 70 -10.35 -15.29 -3.03
CA TYR A 70 -10.67 -14.05 -2.33
C TYR A 70 -9.76 -12.87 -2.68
N CYS A 71 -8.66 -13.10 -3.41
CA CYS A 71 -7.65 -12.08 -3.65
C CYS A 71 -7.92 -11.35 -4.98
N VAL A 72 -8.02 -10.02 -4.93
CA VAL A 72 -8.14 -9.21 -6.16
C VAL A 72 -6.92 -9.37 -7.07
N ASN A 73 -5.75 -9.64 -6.50
CA ASN A 73 -4.49 -9.81 -7.21
C ASN A 73 -4.27 -11.24 -7.72
N ARG A 74 -5.26 -12.13 -7.64
CA ARG A 74 -5.16 -13.51 -8.13
C ARG A 74 -4.76 -13.56 -9.61
N ALA A 75 -4.01 -14.59 -10.00
CA ALA A 75 -3.41 -14.71 -11.34
C ALA A 75 -4.45 -14.66 -12.47
N SER A 76 -5.62 -15.27 -12.27
CA SER A 76 -6.68 -15.31 -13.29
C SER A 76 -7.39 -13.97 -13.52
N ASN A 77 -7.19 -12.97 -12.66
CA ASN A 77 -7.86 -11.69 -12.77
C ASN A 77 -7.14 -10.76 -13.77
N ALA A 78 -7.59 -10.81 -15.02
CA ALA A 78 -7.06 -9.99 -16.12
C ALA A 78 -7.55 -8.52 -16.10
N ALA A 79 -8.59 -8.20 -15.31
CA ALA A 79 -9.13 -6.84 -15.25
C ALA A 79 -8.28 -5.88 -14.40
N VAL A 80 -7.37 -6.40 -13.58
CA VAL A 80 -6.54 -5.60 -12.67
C VAL A 80 -5.22 -5.26 -13.36
N PRO A 81 -4.85 -3.97 -13.48
CA PRO A 81 -3.58 -3.57 -14.07
C PRO A 81 -2.42 -4.05 -13.19
N ARG A 82 -1.44 -4.70 -13.78
CA ARG A 82 -0.25 -5.19 -13.06
C ARG A 82 0.88 -4.17 -13.12
N THR A 83 1.48 -3.91 -11.97
CA THR A 83 2.59 -2.98 -11.87
C THR A 83 3.53 -3.35 -10.73
N ALA A 84 4.71 -2.73 -10.74
CA ALA A 84 5.76 -2.96 -9.75
C ALA A 84 6.58 -1.69 -9.54
N PHE A 85 6.99 -1.47 -8.29
CA PHE A 85 8.08 -0.55 -7.99
C PHE A 85 9.42 -1.22 -8.27
N THR A 86 10.40 -0.40 -8.61
CA THR A 86 11.81 -0.74 -8.37
C THR A 86 12.15 -0.43 -6.90
N PRO A 87 13.18 -1.08 -6.31
CA PRO A 87 13.55 -0.81 -4.92
C PRO A 87 13.88 0.67 -4.67
N ARG A 88 14.52 1.33 -5.65
CA ARG A 88 14.88 2.75 -5.57
C ARG A 88 13.66 3.66 -5.56
N GLU A 89 12.68 3.42 -6.46
CA GLU A 89 11.42 4.18 -6.50
C GLU A 89 10.69 4.11 -5.16
N LEU A 90 10.56 2.91 -4.60
CA LEU A 90 9.88 2.70 -3.32
C LEU A 90 10.63 3.38 -2.17
N ALA A 91 11.95 3.21 -2.10
CA ALA A 91 12.77 3.81 -1.04
C ALA A 91 12.73 5.35 -1.10
N ASP A 92 12.79 5.96 -2.29
CA ASP A 92 12.70 7.41 -2.44
C ASP A 92 11.32 7.95 -2.05
N LEU A 93 10.25 7.23 -2.43
CA LEU A 93 8.89 7.55 -2.03
C LEU A 93 8.74 7.51 -0.50
N THR A 94 9.15 6.42 0.14
CA THR A 94 9.07 6.22 1.59
C THR A 94 9.84 7.31 2.34
N ILE A 95 11.11 7.57 1.97
CA ILE A 95 11.91 8.62 2.60
C ILE A 95 11.30 10.01 2.36
N GLY A 96 10.70 10.23 1.19
CA GLY A 96 9.99 11.46 0.86
C GLY A 96 8.81 11.73 1.80
N PHE A 97 8.01 10.71 2.11
CA PHE A 97 6.88 10.78 3.04
C PHE A 97 7.36 10.92 4.49
N TYR A 98 8.37 10.14 4.88
CA TYR A 98 8.95 10.19 6.22
C TYR A 98 9.51 11.57 6.56
N ARG A 99 10.32 12.16 5.67
CA ARG A 99 10.90 13.51 5.86
C ARG A 99 9.86 14.63 5.96
N ARG A 100 8.65 14.40 5.46
CA ARG A 100 7.52 15.35 5.53
C ARG A 100 6.61 15.09 6.73
N ASN A 101 6.97 14.15 7.60
CA ASN A 101 6.18 13.70 8.75
C ASN A 101 4.78 13.18 8.36
N TYR A 102 4.64 12.57 7.17
CA TYR A 102 3.39 11.94 6.74
C TYR A 102 3.26 10.49 7.22
N ILE A 103 4.39 9.84 7.47
CA ILE A 103 4.49 8.46 7.94
C ILE A 103 5.64 8.33 8.94
N GLU A 104 5.52 7.34 9.81
CA GLU A 104 6.54 6.91 10.76
C GLU A 104 7.19 5.58 10.35
N GLY A 105 6.70 4.94 9.28
CA GLY A 105 7.27 3.69 8.77
C GLY A 105 6.65 3.20 7.46
N LEU A 106 7.19 2.09 6.95
CA LEU A 106 6.73 1.38 5.76
C LEU A 106 6.23 -0.02 6.16
N PHE A 107 5.02 -0.35 5.74
CA PHE A 107 4.52 -1.71 5.72
C PHE A 107 4.57 -2.22 4.28
N LEU A 108 5.59 -3.03 3.96
CA LEU A 108 5.79 -3.56 2.62
C LEU A 108 5.30 -5.00 2.53
N SER A 109 4.43 -5.25 1.55
CA SER A 109 3.99 -6.59 1.14
C SER A 109 4.22 -6.77 -0.36
N SER A 110 3.92 -7.93 -0.92
CA SER A 110 4.05 -8.18 -2.36
C SER A 110 3.18 -9.34 -2.81
N GLY A 111 2.73 -9.30 -4.06
CA GLY A 111 2.38 -10.52 -4.79
C GLY A 111 3.62 -11.37 -5.07
N VAL A 112 3.42 -12.65 -5.40
CA VAL A 112 4.51 -13.58 -5.71
C VAL A 112 4.80 -13.54 -7.21
N ALA A 113 5.81 -12.77 -7.62
CA ALA A 113 6.17 -12.53 -9.01
C ALA A 113 7.07 -13.65 -9.56
N GLY A 114 6.42 -14.72 -10.03
CA GLY A 114 7.09 -15.93 -10.53
C GLY A 114 7.28 -16.95 -9.41
N CYS A 115 8.24 -16.72 -8.51
CA CYS A 115 8.44 -17.54 -7.33
C CYS A 115 8.76 -16.69 -6.09
N PRO A 116 8.60 -17.24 -4.87
CA PRO A 116 8.90 -16.53 -3.63
C PRO A 116 10.33 -16.01 -3.58
N ASP A 117 11.32 -16.84 -3.93
CA ASP A 117 12.75 -16.49 -3.87
C ASP A 117 13.07 -15.27 -4.73
N ARG A 118 12.65 -15.31 -6.01
CA ARG A 118 12.81 -14.17 -6.91
C ARG A 118 12.15 -12.91 -6.36
N THR A 119 10.97 -13.04 -5.76
CA THR A 119 10.21 -11.89 -5.23
C THR A 119 10.96 -11.22 -4.07
N THR A 120 11.63 -12.00 -3.22
CA THR A 120 12.41 -11.49 -2.09
C THR A 120 13.77 -10.89 -2.48
N GLU A 121 14.24 -11.16 -3.70
CA GLU A 121 15.51 -10.66 -4.24
C GLU A 121 15.34 -9.44 -5.18
N LEU A 122 14.11 -8.97 -5.38
CA LEU A 122 13.77 -7.83 -6.26
C LEU A 122 14.35 -6.48 -5.80
#